data_AF-A0A0T0PZ36-F1
#
_entry.id   AF-A0A0T0PZ36-F1
#
_cell.length_a   1.000
_cell.length_b   1.000
_cell.length_c   1.000
_cell.angle_alpha   90.00
_cell.angle_beta   90.00
_cell.angle_gamma   90.00
#
_symmetry.space_group_name_H-M   'P 1'
#
loop_
_entity.id
_entity.type
_entity.pdbx_description
1 polymer ?
#
loop_
_entity_poly.entity_id
_entity_poly.type
_entity_poly.pdbx_seq_one_letter_code
_entity_poly.pdbx_strand_id
1 'polypeptide(L)'
;MTAIDRLSPLAPLSPLAGDATTSAGSAAAQAIGNIGHRVLGWVAAAGGEANGSAAWTARAGEADGFVPDRGVLAQRGDVYGLNQIARDLSVRFGATPTQEGDLRRALEGVARGAMVQAAGLSGADGERQVAGLSAALDSAAAAPAGDGIDGIDGVVARLEAAAGSFARGNG
;
A
#
# COMPACT_ATOMS: atom_id res chain seq x y z
N MET A 1 -12.92 -32.24 28.48
CA MET A 1 -13.30 -30.85 28.81
C MET A 1 -12.04 -30.01 28.63
N THR A 2 -11.80 -29.45 27.44
CA THR A 2 -12.09 -28.03 27.05
C THR A 2 -11.41 -27.02 28.00
N ALA A 3 -10.66 -26.00 27.57
CA ALA A 3 -10.39 -25.43 26.26
C ALA A 3 -9.23 -24.41 26.39
N ILE A 4 -8.47 -24.24 25.30
CA ILE A 4 -7.98 -22.97 24.72
C ILE A 4 -7.43 -21.93 25.72
N ASP A 5 -6.11 -21.80 25.77
CA ASP A 5 -5.49 -20.51 26.10
C ASP A 5 -5.13 -19.78 24.79
N ARG A 6 -5.48 -18.51 24.76
CA ARG A 6 -5.72 -17.73 23.54
C ARG A 6 -4.50 -16.88 23.22
N LEU A 7 -4.22 -16.81 21.91
CA LEU A 7 -3.79 -15.61 21.18
C LEU A 7 -2.60 -14.84 21.77
N SER A 8 -1.41 -15.12 21.23
CA SER A 8 -0.30 -14.16 21.23
C SER A 8 -0.79 -12.79 20.76
N PRO A 9 -0.52 -11.70 21.50
CA PRO A 9 -0.79 -10.36 21.00
C PRO A 9 0.19 -10.09 19.85
N LEU A 10 -0.36 -9.91 18.65
CA LEU A 10 0.32 -9.25 17.54
C LEU A 10 0.89 -7.94 18.08
N ALA A 11 2.23 -7.84 18.09
CA ALA A 11 2.92 -6.64 18.51
C ALA A 11 2.45 -5.45 17.65
N PRO A 12 2.12 -4.30 18.24
CA PRO A 12 1.75 -3.12 17.47
C PRO A 12 2.97 -2.65 16.65
N LEU A 13 2.75 -2.44 15.35
CA LEU A 13 3.72 -1.72 14.52
C LEU A 13 3.90 -0.33 15.11
N SER A 14 5.14 -0.02 15.51
CA SER A 14 5.48 1.24 16.17
C SER A 14 5.18 2.44 15.26
N PRO A 15 4.69 3.57 15.82
CA PRO A 15 4.43 4.78 15.05
C PRO A 15 5.74 5.32 14.48
N LEU A 16 5.74 5.54 13.16
CA LEU A 16 6.87 6.03 12.38
C LEU A 16 7.11 7.52 12.68
N ALA A 17 7.82 7.82 13.77
CA ALA A 17 8.17 9.19 14.17
C ALA A 17 9.67 9.47 13.90
N GLY A 18 9.93 10.45 13.02
CA GLY A 18 11.11 11.35 13.01
C GLY A 18 12.51 10.74 12.89
N ASP A 19 13.21 11.07 11.81
CA ASP A 19 14.68 10.99 11.64
C ASP A 19 15.37 9.60 11.75
N ALA A 20 14.66 8.51 11.43
CA ALA A 20 15.32 7.25 11.11
C ALA A 20 15.81 7.29 9.65
N THR A 21 17.07 6.93 9.43
CA THR A 21 17.58 6.47 8.12
C THR A 21 16.52 5.60 7.44
N THR A 22 15.80 6.17 6.47
CA THR A 22 14.54 5.58 6.00
C THR A 22 14.88 4.38 5.13
N SER A 23 14.70 3.17 5.66
CA SER A 23 14.98 1.95 4.92
C SER A 23 14.01 1.80 3.74
N ALA A 24 14.45 1.13 2.67
CA ALA A 24 13.60 0.81 1.54
C ALA A 24 12.31 0.05 1.96
N GLY A 25 12.42 -0.79 3.00
CA GLY A 25 11.27 -1.49 3.59
C GLY A 25 10.22 -0.54 4.17
N SER A 26 10.65 0.41 5.01
CA SER A 26 9.74 1.40 5.61
C SER A 26 9.09 2.30 4.55
N ALA A 27 9.86 2.70 3.53
CA ALA A 27 9.37 3.52 2.43
C ALA A 27 8.33 2.78 1.56
N ALA A 28 8.58 1.50 1.23
CA ALA A 28 7.62 0.68 0.50
C ALA A 28 6.34 0.44 1.31
N ALA A 29 6.45 0.15 2.60
CA ALA A 29 5.30 -0.03 3.49
C ALA A 29 4.44 1.24 3.57
N GLN A 30 5.07 2.42 3.71
CA GLN A 30 4.38 3.70 3.69
C GLN A 30 3.66 3.95 2.36
N ALA A 31 4.32 3.68 1.24
CA ALA A 31 3.71 3.83 -0.09
C ALA A 31 2.48 2.92 -0.28
N ILE A 32 2.56 1.66 0.14
CA ILE A 32 1.45 0.70 0.08
C ILE A 32 0.30 1.15 0.99
N GLY A 33 0.62 1.57 2.23
CA GLY A 33 -0.35 2.14 3.17
C GLY A 33 -1.13 3.29 2.55
N ASN A 34 -0.41 4.26 2.00
CA ASN A 34 -0.97 5.41 1.30
C ASN A 34 -1.84 4.99 0.11
N ILE A 35 -1.36 4.08 -0.74
CA ILE A 35 -2.17 3.58 -1.87
C ILE A 35 -3.47 2.94 -1.38
N GLY A 36 -3.44 2.13 -0.32
CA GLY A 36 -4.64 1.50 0.25
C GLY A 36 -5.67 2.53 0.72
N HIS A 37 -5.23 3.60 1.40
CA HIS A 37 -6.10 4.71 1.80
C HIS A 37 -6.72 5.42 0.60
N ARG A 38 -5.93 5.69 -0.44
CA ARG A 38 -6.40 6.36 -1.66
C ARG A 38 -7.43 5.51 -2.40
N VAL A 39 -7.20 4.19 -2.49
CA VAL A 39 -8.14 3.26 -3.12
C VAL A 39 -9.46 3.18 -2.35
N LEU A 40 -9.41 3.01 -1.02
CA LEU A 40 -10.62 2.95 -0.20
C LEU A 40 -11.40 4.27 -0.24
N GLY A 41 -10.70 5.41 -0.24
CA GLY A 41 -11.30 6.72 -0.46
C GLY A 41 -12.02 6.81 -1.81
N TRP A 42 -11.42 6.29 -2.88
CA TRP A 42 -12.07 6.24 -4.20
C TRP A 42 -13.25 5.30 -4.27
N VAL A 43 -13.20 4.13 -3.60
CA VAL A 43 -14.35 3.23 -3.48
C VAL A 43 -15.52 3.95 -2.81
N ALA A 44 -15.28 4.64 -1.69
CA ALA A 44 -16.29 5.46 -1.03
C ALA A 44 -16.82 6.58 -1.94
N ALA A 45 -15.92 7.31 -2.60
CA ALA A 45 -16.28 8.41 -3.49
C ALA A 45 -17.05 7.96 -4.75
N ALA A 46 -16.88 6.72 -5.19
CA ALA A 46 -17.62 6.12 -6.30
C ALA A 46 -19.00 5.58 -5.89
N GLY A 47 -19.35 5.65 -4.60
CA GLY A 47 -20.63 5.15 -4.06
C GLY A 47 -20.58 3.70 -3.58
N GLY A 48 -19.38 3.10 -3.47
CA GLY A 48 -19.18 1.83 -2.78
C GLY A 48 -19.06 2.01 -1.27
N GLU A 49 -19.23 0.92 -0.52
CA GLU A 49 -19.04 0.93 0.93
C GLU A 49 -17.58 0.60 1.27
N ALA A 50 -16.85 1.56 1.84
CA ALA A 50 -15.46 1.39 2.28
C ALA A 50 -15.37 1.00 3.77
N ASN A 51 -16.09 -0.05 4.15
CA ASN A 51 -16.16 -0.60 5.52
C ASN A 51 -14.77 -0.97 6.08
N GLY A 52 -13.81 -1.22 5.20
CA GLY A 52 -12.42 -1.51 5.50
C GLY A 52 -11.57 -0.31 5.92
N SER A 53 -12.04 0.93 5.80
CA SER A 53 -11.20 2.13 6.07
C SER A 53 -10.63 2.16 7.49
N ALA A 54 -11.44 1.82 8.50
CA ALA A 54 -10.98 1.77 9.89
C ALA A 54 -9.98 0.61 10.12
N ALA A 55 -10.26 -0.57 9.55
CA ALA A 55 -9.37 -1.73 9.63
C ALA A 55 -8.02 -1.45 8.95
N TRP A 56 -8.04 -0.75 7.80
CA TRP A 56 -6.82 -0.35 7.11
C TRP A 56 -6.01 0.67 7.90
N THR A 57 -6.67 1.67 8.49
CA THR A 57 -6.02 2.66 9.35
C THR A 57 -5.31 1.99 10.54
N ALA A 58 -5.96 1.02 11.18
CA ALA A 58 -5.36 0.25 12.26
C ALA A 58 -4.13 -0.59 11.82
N ARG A 59 -4.10 -1.01 10.54
CA ARG A 59 -3.04 -1.87 9.99
C ARG A 59 -1.84 -1.08 9.45
N ALA A 60 -2.10 0.01 8.74
CA ALA A 60 -1.13 0.76 7.94
C ALA A 60 -0.82 2.16 8.50
N GLY A 61 -1.54 2.60 9.53
CA GLY A 61 -1.44 3.95 10.08
C GLY A 61 -2.38 4.94 9.38
N GLU A 62 -2.30 6.21 9.78
CA GLU A 62 -3.13 7.30 9.24
C GLU A 62 -2.78 7.64 7.79
N ALA A 63 -3.76 8.17 7.06
CA ALA A 63 -3.58 8.62 5.67
C ALA A 63 -2.91 9.99 5.58
N ASP A 64 -2.06 10.19 4.58
CA ASP A 64 -1.44 11.50 4.26
C ASP A 64 -2.41 12.48 3.56
N GLY A 65 -3.57 12.77 4.18
CA GLY A 65 -4.45 13.87 3.79
C GLY A 65 -5.04 13.82 2.37
N PHE A 66 -5.03 12.66 1.72
CA PHE A 66 -5.55 12.51 0.36
C PHE A 66 -7.08 12.62 0.34
N VAL A 67 -7.60 13.39 -0.62
CA VAL A 67 -9.04 13.53 -0.87
C VAL A 67 -9.34 13.16 -2.33
N PRO A 68 -10.23 12.18 -2.60
CA PRO A 68 -10.67 11.86 -3.96
C PRO A 68 -11.32 13.07 -4.66
N ASP A 69 -10.83 13.43 -5.84
CA ASP A 69 -11.38 14.51 -6.66
C ASP A 69 -11.87 13.98 -8.02
N ARG A 70 -13.20 13.98 -8.21
CA ARG A 70 -13.84 13.52 -9.46
C ARG A 70 -13.44 14.36 -10.68
N GLY A 71 -12.98 15.59 -10.49
CA GLY A 71 -12.40 16.42 -11.56
C GLY A 71 -11.12 15.83 -12.14
N VAL A 72 -10.29 15.18 -11.31
CA VAL A 72 -9.06 14.50 -11.73
C VAL A 72 -9.37 13.26 -12.58
N LEU A 73 -10.43 12.52 -12.24
CA LEU A 73 -10.93 11.41 -13.08
C LEU A 73 -11.34 11.89 -14.48
N ALA A 74 -12.07 13.00 -14.57
CA ALA A 74 -12.54 13.56 -15.83
C ALA A 74 -11.38 14.01 -16.73
N GLN A 75 -10.25 14.42 -16.13
CA GLN A 75 -9.05 14.86 -16.84
C GLN A 75 -8.07 13.73 -17.15
N ARG A 76 -8.40 12.47 -16.83
CA ARG A 76 -7.48 11.32 -16.88
C ARG A 76 -6.17 11.57 -16.13
N GLY A 77 -6.23 12.35 -15.07
CA GLY A 77 -5.08 12.70 -14.25
C GLY A 77 -4.59 11.55 -13.38
N ASP A 78 -3.60 11.83 -12.54
CA ASP A 78 -3.06 10.90 -11.57
C ASP A 78 -4.03 10.67 -10.39
N VAL A 79 -5.01 9.81 -10.62
CA VAL A 79 -6.15 9.52 -9.73
C VAL A 79 -5.72 9.16 -8.32
N TYR A 80 -4.61 8.43 -8.18
CA TYR A 80 -4.09 7.98 -6.89
C TYR A 80 -2.84 8.75 -6.47
N GLY A 81 -2.49 9.86 -7.11
CA GLY A 81 -1.30 10.66 -6.78
C GLY A 81 0.02 9.87 -6.79
N LEU A 82 0.15 8.86 -7.65
CA LEU A 82 1.32 7.98 -7.75
C LEU A 82 2.57 8.73 -8.22
N ASN A 83 2.43 9.75 -9.06
CA ASN A 83 3.54 10.58 -9.52
C ASN A 83 4.16 11.37 -8.36
N GLN A 84 3.34 11.86 -7.44
CA GLN A 84 3.83 12.54 -6.24
C GLN A 84 4.61 11.56 -5.35
N ILE A 85 4.05 10.37 -5.10
CA ILE A 85 4.74 9.31 -4.32
C ILE A 85 6.06 8.93 -4.98
N ALA A 86 6.06 8.70 -6.30
CA ALA A 86 7.25 8.33 -7.05
C ALA A 86 8.31 9.42 -6.96
N ARG A 87 7.95 10.69 -7.18
CA ARG A 87 8.88 11.82 -7.07
C ARG A 87 9.48 11.94 -5.67
N ASP A 88 8.66 11.83 -4.62
CA ASP A 88 9.14 11.99 -3.25
C ASP A 88 10.11 10.87 -2.86
N LEU A 89 9.84 9.64 -3.29
CA LEU A 89 10.74 8.50 -3.12
C LEU A 89 12.02 8.64 -3.97
N SER A 90 11.90 9.06 -5.23
CA SER A 90 13.04 9.28 -6.12
C SER A 90 13.99 10.33 -5.57
N VAL A 91 13.46 11.45 -5.05
CA VAL A 91 14.27 12.50 -4.40
C VAL A 91 14.92 11.95 -3.14
N ARG A 92 14.18 11.20 -2.32
CA ARG A 92 14.68 10.64 -1.05
C ARG A 92 15.82 9.65 -1.25
N PHE A 93 15.75 8.81 -2.27
CA PHE A 93 16.74 7.75 -2.54
C PHE A 93 17.75 8.10 -3.65
N GLY A 94 17.68 9.30 -4.23
CA GLY A 94 18.59 9.73 -5.30
C GLY A 94 18.43 8.89 -6.58
N ALA A 95 17.20 8.55 -6.95
CA ALA A 95 16.90 7.66 -8.07
C ALA A 95 17.26 8.29 -9.43
N THR A 96 17.73 7.45 -10.35
CA THR A 96 17.91 7.81 -11.76
C THR A 96 16.56 7.87 -12.49
N PRO A 97 16.47 8.52 -13.67
CA PRO A 97 15.23 8.55 -14.46
C PRO A 97 14.67 7.17 -14.81
N THR A 98 15.55 6.18 -15.04
CA THR A 98 15.14 4.79 -15.29
C THR A 98 14.50 4.18 -14.05
N GLN A 99 15.13 4.33 -12.88
CA GLN A 99 14.61 3.84 -11.61
C GLN A 99 13.29 4.52 -11.20
N GLU A 100 13.13 5.82 -11.50
CA GLU A 100 11.85 6.50 -11.32
C GLU A 100 10.75 5.89 -12.21
N GLY A 101 11.08 5.54 -13.46
CA GLY A 101 10.17 4.83 -14.37
C GLY A 101 9.75 3.47 -13.83
N ASP A 102 10.69 2.69 -13.31
CA ASP A 102 10.43 1.37 -12.72
C ASP A 102 9.60 1.48 -11.44
N LEU A 103 9.93 2.46 -10.59
CA LEU A 103 9.15 2.79 -9.40
C LEU A 103 7.70 3.14 -9.73
N ARG A 104 7.48 3.98 -10.74
CA ARG A 104 6.12 4.34 -11.18
C ARG A 104 5.35 3.12 -11.65
N ARG A 105 5.97 2.25 -12.46
CA ARG A 105 5.33 1.00 -12.90
C ARG A 105 4.98 0.09 -11.72
N ALA A 106 5.86 -0.02 -10.73
CA ALA A 106 5.60 -0.84 -9.54
C ALA A 106 4.44 -0.27 -8.69
N LEU A 107 4.41 1.05 -8.46
CA LEU A 107 3.31 1.74 -7.78
C LEU A 107 1.96 1.55 -8.51
N GLU A 108 1.97 1.66 -9.84
CA GLU A 108 0.79 1.40 -10.67
C GLU A 108 0.29 -0.05 -10.54
N GLY A 109 1.21 -1.02 -10.44
CA GLY A 109 0.90 -2.42 -10.21
C GLY A 109 0.16 -2.65 -8.88
N VAL A 110 0.69 -2.06 -7.80
CA VAL A 110 0.06 -2.11 -6.47
C VAL A 110 -1.33 -1.45 -6.49
N ALA A 111 -1.43 -0.23 -7.05
CA ALA A 111 -2.69 0.51 -7.09
C ALA A 111 -3.76 -0.23 -7.92
N ARG A 112 -3.38 -0.83 -9.05
CA ARG A 112 -4.29 -1.64 -9.87
C ARG A 112 -4.78 -2.88 -9.13
N GLY A 113 -3.87 -3.62 -8.48
CA GLY A 113 -4.23 -4.82 -7.71
C GLY A 113 -5.17 -4.48 -6.54
N ALA A 114 -4.81 -3.45 -5.77
CA ALA A 114 -5.62 -2.93 -4.68
C ALA A 114 -7.01 -2.49 -5.14
N MET A 115 -7.11 -1.77 -6.25
CA MET A 115 -8.39 -1.30 -6.79
C MET A 115 -9.29 -2.45 -7.23
N VAL A 116 -8.77 -3.41 -7.99
CA VAL A 116 -9.54 -4.58 -8.46
C VAL A 116 -10.12 -5.34 -7.27
N GLN A 117 -9.31 -5.55 -6.24
CA GLN A 117 -9.75 -6.22 -5.04
C GLN A 117 -10.80 -5.41 -4.26
N ALA A 118 -10.52 -4.13 -3.98
CA ALA A 118 -11.41 -3.29 -3.17
C ALA A 118 -12.76 -3.08 -3.85
N ALA A 119 -12.78 -2.95 -5.18
CA ALA A 119 -14.01 -2.89 -5.97
C ALA A 119 -14.76 -4.22 -5.96
N GLY A 120 -14.06 -5.35 -6.12
CA GLY A 120 -14.66 -6.70 -6.06
C GLY A 120 -15.21 -7.08 -4.70
N LEU A 121 -14.75 -6.43 -3.63
CA LEU A 121 -15.18 -6.65 -2.24
C LEU A 121 -15.92 -5.43 -1.64
N SER A 122 -16.42 -4.52 -2.48
CA SER A 122 -17.25 -3.40 -2.01
C SER A 122 -18.48 -3.92 -1.26
N GLY A 123 -18.71 -3.43 -0.04
CA GLY A 123 -19.81 -3.91 0.83
C GLY A 123 -19.51 -5.20 1.60
N ALA A 124 -18.33 -5.81 1.43
CA ALA A 124 -17.87 -6.86 2.32
C ALA A 124 -17.54 -6.31 3.71
N ASP A 125 -17.45 -7.20 4.71
CA ASP A 125 -16.95 -6.85 6.04
C ASP A 125 -15.57 -6.19 5.95
N GLY A 126 -15.30 -5.23 6.84
CA GLY A 126 -14.10 -4.38 6.75
C GLY A 126 -12.79 -5.14 6.70
N GLU A 127 -12.62 -6.19 7.53
CA GLU A 127 -11.43 -7.05 7.52
C GLU A 127 -11.29 -7.81 6.20
N ARG A 128 -12.41 -8.29 5.64
CA ARG A 128 -12.41 -9.01 4.36
C ARG A 128 -12.07 -8.09 3.21
N GLN A 129 -12.58 -6.85 3.23
CA GLN A 129 -12.31 -5.84 2.21
C GLN A 129 -10.83 -5.47 2.12
N VAL A 130 -10.10 -5.50 3.23
CA VAL A 130 -8.67 -5.13 3.29
C VAL A 130 -7.72 -6.33 3.40
N ALA A 131 -8.23 -7.56 3.32
CA ALA A 131 -7.43 -8.76 3.55
C ALA A 131 -6.25 -8.89 2.56
N GLY A 132 -6.46 -8.57 1.28
CA GLY A 132 -5.37 -8.65 0.29
C GLY A 132 -4.49 -7.40 0.26
N LEU A 133 -4.99 -6.22 0.66
CA LEU A 133 -4.13 -5.07 0.98
C LEU A 133 -3.17 -5.42 2.13
N SER A 134 -3.68 -6.12 3.15
CA SER A 134 -2.88 -6.60 4.28
C SER A 134 -1.86 -7.65 3.83
N ALA A 135 -2.27 -8.62 3.02
CA ALA A 135 -1.35 -9.62 2.45
C ALA A 135 -0.28 -9.01 1.52
N ALA A 136 -0.60 -7.93 0.80
CA ALA A 136 0.36 -7.18 0.00
C ALA A 136 1.39 -6.45 0.87
N LEU A 137 0.95 -5.84 1.97
CA LEU A 137 1.85 -5.23 2.95
C LEU A 137 2.76 -6.28 3.60
N ASP A 138 2.22 -7.45 3.95
CA ASP A 138 3.00 -8.58 4.48
C ASP A 138 4.00 -9.12 3.44
N SER A 139 3.61 -9.19 2.17
CA SER A 139 4.48 -9.63 1.08
C SER A 139 5.64 -8.65 0.85
N ALA A 140 5.38 -7.35 0.93
CA ALA A 140 6.44 -6.33 0.87
C ALA A 140 7.39 -6.41 2.07
N ALA A 141 6.88 -6.70 3.26
CA ALA A 141 7.69 -6.87 4.46
C ALA A 141 8.57 -8.12 4.39
N ALA A 142 8.08 -9.21 3.78
CA ALA A 142 8.80 -10.47 3.62
C ALA A 142 9.79 -10.48 2.45
N ALA A 143 9.74 -9.47 1.56
CA ALA A 143 10.65 -9.40 0.42
C ALA A 143 12.10 -9.17 0.88
N PRO A 144 13.08 -9.79 0.19
CA PRO A 144 14.46 -9.91 0.66
C PRO A 144 15.13 -8.56 0.95
N ALA A 145 15.89 -8.51 2.05
CA ALA A 145 16.60 -7.34 2.56
C ALA A 145 18.14 -7.54 2.50
N GLY A 146 18.63 -8.14 1.40
CA GLY A 146 20.07 -8.36 1.20
C GLY A 146 20.87 -7.08 0.94
N ASP A 147 22.19 -7.19 1.00
CA ASP A 147 23.13 -6.09 0.73
C ASP A 147 22.85 -5.46 -0.65
N GLY A 148 22.69 -4.13 -0.68
CA GLY A 148 22.39 -3.36 -1.89
C GLY A 148 20.90 -3.03 -2.11
N ILE A 149 19.99 -3.51 -1.26
CA ILE A 149 18.53 -3.38 -1.39
C ILE A 149 17.95 -2.30 -0.44
N ASP A 150 18.80 -1.43 0.11
CA ASP A 150 18.37 -0.28 0.92
C ASP A 150 18.11 0.99 0.09
N GLY A 151 18.40 0.95 -1.20
CA GLY A 151 18.11 2.02 -2.16
C GLY A 151 16.74 1.90 -2.83
N ILE A 152 16.51 2.71 -3.87
CA ILE A 152 15.25 2.73 -4.61
C ILE A 152 14.89 1.38 -5.23
N ASP A 153 15.88 0.61 -5.71
CA ASP A 153 15.65 -0.72 -6.29
C ASP A 153 15.04 -1.69 -5.26
N GLY A 154 15.36 -1.50 -3.98
CA GLY A 154 14.75 -2.25 -2.90
C GLY A 154 13.34 -1.82 -2.54
N VAL A 155 12.99 -0.56 -2.82
CA VAL A 155 11.60 -0.10 -2.74
C VAL A 155 10.79 -0.73 -3.87
N VAL A 156 11.33 -0.71 -5.10
CA VAL A 156 10.71 -1.31 -6.28
C VAL A 156 10.45 -2.79 -6.07
N ALA A 157 11.45 -3.57 -5.66
CA ALA A 157 11.31 -5.02 -5.45
C ALA A 157 10.20 -5.37 -4.44
N ARG A 158 10.02 -4.54 -3.39
CA ARG A 158 8.97 -4.73 -2.38
C ARG A 158 7.59 -4.37 -2.90
N LEU A 159 7.49 -3.30 -3.69
CA LEU A 159 6.25 -2.93 -4.38
C LEU A 159 5.85 -3.99 -5.40
N GLU A 160 6.80 -4.58 -6.11
CA GLU A 160 6.54 -5.70 -7.03
C GLU A 160 6.08 -6.96 -6.29
N ALA A 161 6.69 -7.27 -5.14
CA ALA A 161 6.25 -8.38 -4.29
C ALA A 161 4.81 -8.17 -3.78
N ALA A 162 4.48 -6.94 -3.37
CA ALA A 162 3.11 -6.55 -3.02
C ALA A 162 2.16 -6.68 -4.22
N ALA A 163 2.52 -6.16 -5.39
CA ALA A 163 1.70 -6.28 -6.60
C ALA A 163 1.44 -7.76 -6.98
N GLY A 164 2.47 -8.60 -6.86
CA GLY A 164 2.37 -10.04 -7.12
C GLY A 164 1.56 -10.83 -6.09
N SER A 165 1.28 -10.28 -4.89
CA SER A 165 0.39 -10.94 -3.92
C SER A 165 -1.06 -10.88 -4.38
N PHE A 166 -1.49 -9.77 -4.97
CA PHE A 166 -2.86 -9.60 -5.50
C PHE A 166 -3.15 -10.58 -6.64
N ALA A 167 -2.17 -10.86 -7.50
CA ALA A 167 -2.34 -11.83 -8.58
C ALA A 167 -2.57 -13.26 -8.07
N ARG A 168 -1.96 -13.62 -6.94
CA ARG A 168 -2.11 -14.95 -6.31
C ARG A 168 -3.39 -15.11 -5.51
N GLY A 169 -3.95 -14.02 -4.98
CA GLY A 169 -5.21 -14.06 -4.23
C GLY A 169 -6.48 -14.05 -5.09
N ASN A 170 -6.36 -13.79 -6.41
CA ASN A 170 -7.48 -13.70 -7.36
C ASN A 170 -7.62 -14.93 -8.29
N GLY A 171 -6.83 -16.00 -8.07
CA GLY A 171 -6.92 -17.28 -8.79
C GLY A 171 -7.40 -18.39 -7.88
#